data_AF-A0A382VSD4-F1
#
_entry.id   AF-A0A382VSD4-F1
#
_cell.length_a   1.000
_cell.length_b   1.000
_cell.length_c   1.000
_cell.angle_alpha   90.00
_cell.angle_beta   90.00
_cell.angle_gamma   90.00
#
_symmetry.space_group_name_H-M   'P 1'
#
loop_
_entity.id
_entity.type
_entity.pdbx_description
1 polymer ?
#
loop_
_entity_poly.entity_id
_entity_poly.type
_entity_poly.pdbx_seq_one_letter_code
_entity_poly.pdbx_strand_id
1 'polypeptide(L)'
;VNQINLSSFENKIIQSILTDDLEKARFFLNQSTDSHKLLLDLLKKVENRPVPLNFLKIKYPSIIHIPTSFTCQIGCKMCNAGFNDRTSIYSNRNYLLPEEFDNFKPWIETATHINLVGIGETLESPYIPDLLKKITKKVSMITTSGVPLNKKKVGLFIELGLKYLNLSFDGNTTLGHGGGKLSYTKMFWKKVDMIQEVKREL
;
A
#
# COMPACT_ATOMS: atom_id res chain seq x y z
N VAL A 1 25.24 22.27 51.86
CA VAL A 1 23.92 21.91 51.30
C VAL A 1 23.80 22.60 49.95
N ASN A 2 24.02 21.87 48.85
CA ASN A 2 23.93 22.45 47.50
C ASN A 2 22.45 22.62 47.15
N GLN A 3 22.00 23.87 47.05
CA GLN A 3 20.67 24.21 46.55
C GLN A 3 20.62 23.83 45.07
N ILE A 4 19.96 22.71 44.77
CA ILE A 4 19.54 22.38 43.42
C ILE A 4 18.57 23.49 43.00
N ASN A 5 18.89 24.19 41.91
CA ASN A 5 18.05 25.23 41.35
C ASN A 5 16.75 24.59 40.82
N LEU A 6 15.71 24.58 41.65
CA LEU A 6 14.45 23.82 41.48
C LEU A 6 13.78 24.08 40.13
N SER A 7 13.86 25.31 39.61
CA SER A 7 13.30 25.68 38.30
C SER A 7 14.00 24.97 37.13
N SER A 8 15.31 24.74 37.21
CA SER A 8 16.04 24.01 36.18
C SER A 8 15.76 22.50 36.21
N PHE A 9 15.33 22.00 37.36
CA PHE A 9 15.10 20.57 37.60
C PHE A 9 13.71 20.15 37.11
N GLU A 10 12.68 20.92 37.45
CA GLU A 10 11.32 20.71 36.93
C GLU A 10 11.27 20.85 35.41
N ASN A 11 11.97 21.84 34.85
CA ASN A 11 12.08 22.01 33.39
C ASN A 11 12.73 20.79 32.71
N LYS A 12 13.71 20.13 33.36
CA LYS A 12 14.34 18.91 32.83
C LYS A 12 13.40 17.71 32.87
N ILE A 13 12.56 17.59 33.91
CA ILE A 13 11.52 16.55 33.98
C ILE A 13 10.52 16.75 32.84
N ILE A 14 9.96 17.96 32.71
CA ILE A 14 8.97 18.28 31.69
C ILE A 14 9.54 18.09 30.29
N GLN A 15 10.74 18.61 30.03
CA GLN A 15 11.40 18.44 28.73
C GLN A 15 11.58 16.97 28.38
N SER A 16 12.05 16.15 29.32
CA SER A 16 12.28 14.72 29.07
C SER A 16 10.99 13.96 28.79
N ILE A 17 9.88 14.31 29.47
CA ILE A 17 8.55 13.74 29.21
C ILE A 17 8.04 14.18 27.83
N LEU A 18 8.13 15.47 27.50
CA LEU A 18 7.63 16.01 26.22
C LEU A 18 8.44 15.51 25.00
N THR A 19 9.71 15.12 25.19
CA THR A 19 10.54 14.53 24.14
C THR A 19 10.56 13.00 24.14
N ASP A 20 9.69 12.35 24.93
CA ASP A 20 9.61 10.89 25.07
C ASP A 20 10.92 10.21 25.51
N ASP A 21 11.79 10.94 26.22
CA ASP A 21 13.01 10.41 26.83
C ASP A 21 12.69 9.92 28.25
N LEU A 22 11.95 8.82 28.33
CA LEU A 22 11.37 8.32 29.58
C LEU A 22 12.44 7.82 30.58
N GLU A 23 13.59 7.36 30.12
CA GLU A 23 14.73 7.01 30.98
C GLU A 23 15.29 8.23 31.70
N LYS A 24 15.49 9.32 30.96
CA LYS A 24 15.94 10.59 31.53
C LYS A 24 14.88 11.20 32.45
N ALA A 25 13.60 11.07 32.11
CA ALA A 25 12.50 11.46 33.00
C ALA A 25 12.53 10.66 34.31
N ARG A 26 12.74 9.34 34.28
CA ARG A 26 12.87 8.49 35.49
C ARG A 26 14.04 8.95 36.37
N PHE A 27 15.20 9.23 35.77
CA PHE A 27 16.38 9.68 36.50
C PHE A 27 16.11 10.95 37.31
N PHE A 28 15.46 11.95 36.71
CA PHE A 28 15.13 13.19 37.42
C PHE A 28 13.97 13.00 38.42
N LEU A 29 12.93 12.24 38.07
CA LEU A 29 11.80 12.01 38.98
C LEU A 29 12.20 11.26 40.26
N ASN A 30 13.16 10.31 40.17
CA ASN A 30 13.69 9.59 41.33
C ASN A 30 14.53 10.46 42.29
N GLN A 31 14.95 11.65 41.85
CA GLN A 31 15.70 12.62 42.66
C GLN A 31 14.79 13.72 43.24
N SER A 32 13.51 13.73 42.88
CA SER A 32 12.56 14.73 43.36
C SER A 32 11.92 14.32 44.69
N THR A 33 11.52 15.32 45.49
CA THR A 33 10.70 15.12 46.69
C THR A 33 9.24 14.83 46.33
N ASP A 34 8.40 14.56 47.33
CA ASP A 34 7.02 14.05 47.23
C ASP A 34 6.09 14.73 46.19
N SER A 35 6.41 15.93 45.71
CA SER A 35 5.61 16.68 44.74
C SER A 35 5.40 15.98 43.39
N HIS A 36 6.23 15.00 43.02
CA HIS A 36 6.14 14.31 41.72
C HIS A 36 5.79 12.82 41.81
N LYS A 37 5.28 12.36 42.96
CA LYS A 37 4.95 10.94 43.20
C LYS A 37 3.99 10.36 42.15
N LEU A 38 2.97 11.12 41.75
CA LEU A 38 2.01 10.71 40.73
C LEU A 38 2.69 10.48 39.37
N LEU A 39 3.60 11.38 38.96
CA LEU A 39 4.34 11.25 37.70
C LEU A 39 5.27 10.05 37.72
N LEU A 40 5.95 9.80 38.84
CA LEU A 40 6.79 8.62 39.00
C LEU A 40 5.96 7.32 38.91
N ASP A 41 4.79 7.28 39.56
CA ASP A 41 3.91 6.12 39.53
C ASP A 41 3.27 5.88 38.15
N LEU A 42 2.97 6.95 37.40
CA LEU A 42 2.56 6.85 36.00
C LEU A 42 3.70 6.34 35.13
N LEU A 43 4.91 6.86 35.30
CA LEU A 43 6.07 6.46 34.50
C LEU A 43 6.44 4.99 34.74
N LYS A 44 6.28 4.46 35.97
CA LYS A 44 6.43 3.02 36.27
C LYS A 44 5.44 2.12 35.52
N LYS A 45 4.28 2.64 35.11
CA LYS A 45 3.26 1.90 34.34
C LYS A 45 3.49 1.96 32.83
N VAL A 46 4.41 2.80 32.36
CA VAL A 46 4.75 2.96 30.94
C VAL A 46 6.00 2.16 30.64
N GLU A 47 5.89 1.17 29.75
CA GLU A 47 7.04 0.49 29.16
C GLU A 47 7.92 1.53 28.46
N ASN A 48 9.26 1.45 28.62
CA ASN A 48 10.19 2.42 28.00
C ASN A 48 10.06 2.52 26.47
N ARG A 49 9.49 1.49 25.85
CA ARG A 49 9.20 1.41 24.42
C ARG A 49 7.95 0.55 24.29
N PRO A 50 6.74 1.12 24.46
CA PRO A 50 5.55 0.34 24.20
C PRO A 50 5.59 -0.04 22.73
N VAL A 51 5.82 -1.31 22.43
CA VAL A 51 5.73 -1.82 21.05
C VAL A 51 4.25 -2.08 20.84
N PRO A 52 3.52 -1.24 20.06
CA PRO A 52 2.11 -1.47 19.85
C PRO A 52 1.93 -2.89 19.32
N LEU A 53 0.99 -3.63 19.91
CA LEU A 53 0.64 -4.97 19.47
C LEU A 53 1.75 -6.02 19.65
N ASN A 54 2.63 -5.89 20.64
CA ASN A 54 3.69 -6.87 20.96
C ASN A 54 3.19 -8.33 21.17
N PHE A 55 1.93 -8.51 21.54
CA PHE A 55 1.26 -9.80 21.68
C PHE A 55 0.83 -10.42 20.34
N LEU A 56 0.77 -9.63 19.27
CA LEU A 56 0.45 -10.13 17.94
C LEU A 56 1.68 -10.84 17.36
N LYS A 57 1.60 -12.17 17.29
CA LYS A 57 2.43 -12.94 16.37
C LYS A 57 1.95 -12.66 14.94
N ILE A 58 2.49 -11.61 14.32
CA ILE A 58 2.15 -11.23 12.95
C ILE A 58 2.56 -12.39 12.03
N LYS A 59 1.58 -13.03 11.40
CA LYS A 59 1.83 -13.92 10.26
C LYS A 59 2.10 -13.05 9.05
N TYR A 60 3.00 -13.50 8.18
CA TYR A 60 3.21 -12.85 6.89
C TYR A 60 1.89 -12.76 6.11
N PRO A 61 1.69 -11.68 5.34
CA PRO A 61 0.44 -11.46 4.62
C PRO A 61 0.19 -12.58 3.61
N SER A 62 -1.03 -13.13 3.60
CA SER A 62 -1.44 -14.15 2.63
C SER A 62 -1.67 -13.58 1.24
N ILE A 63 -2.00 -12.28 1.16
CA ILE A 63 -2.24 -11.52 -0.06
C ILE A 63 -1.34 -10.30 -0.06
N ILE A 64 -0.60 -10.08 -1.14
CA ILE A 64 0.19 -8.88 -1.34
C ILE A 64 -0.20 -8.18 -2.64
N HIS A 65 -0.11 -6.86 -2.63
CA HIS A 65 -0.34 -6.01 -3.80
C HIS A 65 1.01 -5.49 -4.28
N ILE A 66 1.33 -5.71 -5.56
CA ILE A 66 2.56 -5.24 -6.17
C ILE A 66 2.23 -4.18 -7.22
N PRO A 67 2.74 -2.94 -7.06
CA PRO A 67 2.50 -1.85 -7.99
C PRO A 67 3.23 -2.10 -9.30
N THR A 68 2.50 -2.19 -10.41
CA THR A 68 3.08 -2.45 -11.74
C THR A 68 3.21 -1.21 -12.61
N SER A 69 2.31 -0.24 -12.40
CA SER A 69 2.27 1.05 -13.10
C SER A 69 2.04 2.18 -12.10
N PHE A 70 2.72 3.30 -12.33
CA PHE A 70 2.61 4.52 -11.54
C PHE A 70 1.90 5.65 -12.30
N THR A 71 1.65 5.45 -13.60
CA THR A 71 0.92 6.39 -14.46
C THR A 71 -0.45 5.87 -14.83
N CYS A 72 -1.39 6.79 -15.06
CA CYS A 72 -2.74 6.48 -15.50
C CYS A 72 -3.23 7.54 -16.48
N GLN A 73 -3.65 7.10 -17.67
CA GLN A 73 -4.25 7.98 -18.68
C GLN A 73 -5.78 8.03 -18.59
N ILE A 74 -6.39 7.33 -17.63
CA ILE A 74 -7.85 7.30 -17.48
C ILE A 74 -8.37 8.58 -16.80
N GLY A 75 -7.63 9.09 -15.81
CA GLY A 75 -7.94 10.39 -15.19
C GLY A 75 -9.21 10.43 -14.33
N CYS A 76 -9.46 9.39 -13.51
CA CYS A 76 -10.62 9.37 -12.62
C CYS A 76 -10.50 10.43 -11.53
N LYS A 77 -11.53 11.26 -11.34
CA LYS A 77 -11.51 12.36 -10.36
C LYS A 77 -11.45 11.89 -8.91
N MET A 78 -11.99 10.71 -8.63
CA MET A 78 -11.95 10.08 -7.31
C MET A 78 -10.65 9.32 -7.02
N CYS A 79 -9.77 9.16 -8.01
CA CYS A 79 -8.54 8.41 -7.85
C CYS A 79 -7.37 9.35 -7.53
N ASN A 80 -6.58 9.01 -6.51
CA ASN A 80 -5.36 9.76 -6.17
C ASN A 80 -4.31 9.71 -7.30
N ALA A 81 -4.37 8.73 -8.20
CA ALA A 81 -3.53 8.65 -9.40
C ALA A 81 -4.10 9.41 -10.60
N GLY A 82 -5.36 9.86 -10.52
CA GLY A 82 -5.97 10.74 -11.52
C GLY A 82 -5.35 12.14 -11.56
N PHE A 83 -4.48 12.46 -10.60
CA PHE A 83 -3.70 13.70 -10.53
C PHE A 83 -2.33 13.59 -11.21
N ASN A 84 -2.10 12.63 -12.11
CA ASN A 84 -0.80 12.47 -12.78
C ASN A 84 -0.38 13.72 -13.59
N ASP A 85 -1.34 14.53 -14.06
CA ASP A 85 -1.10 15.85 -14.65
C ASP A 85 -0.62 16.90 -13.63
N ARG A 86 -0.71 16.61 -12.34
CA ARG A 86 -0.39 17.50 -11.20
C ARG A 86 0.72 16.98 -10.29
N THR A 87 1.22 15.75 -10.50
CA THR A 87 2.27 15.17 -9.66
C THR A 87 3.47 14.74 -10.51
N SER A 88 4.57 15.50 -10.43
CA SER A 88 5.84 15.18 -11.11
C SER A 88 6.57 13.95 -10.56
N ILE A 89 6.06 13.38 -9.45
CA ILE A 89 6.69 12.33 -8.63
C ILE A 89 7.04 11.08 -9.45
N TYR A 90 6.28 10.76 -10.50
CA TYR A 90 6.47 9.54 -11.31
C TYR A 90 6.87 9.81 -12.76
N SER A 91 7.18 11.07 -13.11
CA SER A 91 7.51 11.46 -14.49
C SER A 91 8.73 10.76 -15.10
N ASN A 92 9.65 10.29 -14.27
CA ASN A 92 10.84 9.51 -14.66
C ASN A 92 10.70 8.01 -14.33
N ARG A 93 9.55 7.56 -13.84
CA ARG A 93 9.34 6.19 -13.37
C ARG A 93 7.89 5.76 -13.60
N ASN A 94 7.60 5.32 -14.82
CA ASN A 94 6.23 4.98 -15.22
C ASN A 94 5.79 3.59 -14.74
N TYR A 95 6.71 2.64 -14.65
CA TYR A 95 6.41 1.23 -14.38
C TYR A 95 7.40 0.63 -13.39
N LEU A 96 6.98 -0.46 -12.74
CA LEU A 96 7.90 -1.36 -12.05
C LEU A 96 8.62 -2.22 -13.09
N LEU A 97 9.96 -2.20 -13.07
CA LEU A 97 10.76 -3.00 -13.99
C LEU A 97 10.85 -4.47 -13.52
N PRO A 98 11.03 -5.44 -14.43
CA PRO A 98 11.13 -6.85 -14.07
C PRO A 98 12.22 -7.17 -13.04
N GLU A 99 13.36 -6.49 -13.09
CA GLU A 99 14.47 -6.61 -12.14
C GLU A 99 14.12 -6.10 -10.74
N GLU A 100 13.26 -5.08 -10.66
CA GLU A 100 12.82 -4.50 -9.39
C GLU A 100 11.78 -5.39 -8.68
N PHE A 101 11.14 -6.29 -9.42
CA PHE A 101 10.20 -7.26 -8.87
C PHE A 101 10.84 -8.16 -7.82
N ASP A 102 12.14 -8.44 -7.94
CA ASP A 102 12.87 -9.31 -7.02
C ASP A 102 13.06 -8.66 -5.64
N ASN A 103 12.89 -7.33 -5.53
CA ASN A 103 12.85 -6.63 -4.24
C ASN A 103 11.65 -7.05 -3.38
N PHE A 104 10.61 -7.63 -4.00
CA PHE A 104 9.42 -8.14 -3.30
C PHE A 104 9.54 -9.61 -2.89
N LYS A 105 10.66 -10.27 -3.20
CA LYS A 105 10.84 -11.72 -2.99
C LYS A 105 10.45 -12.24 -1.60
N PRO A 106 10.85 -11.61 -0.47
CA PRO A 106 10.45 -12.08 0.86
C PRO A 106 8.92 -12.12 1.08
N TRP A 107 8.21 -11.18 0.46
CA TRP A 107 6.76 -11.08 0.52
C TRP A 107 6.11 -12.09 -0.44
N ILE A 108 6.65 -12.22 -1.64
CA ILE A 108 6.17 -13.17 -2.66
C ILE A 108 6.28 -14.61 -2.16
N GLU A 109 7.39 -14.97 -1.52
CA GLU A 109 7.64 -16.32 -1.02
C GLU A 109 6.59 -16.73 0.03
N THR A 110 6.26 -15.81 0.93
CA THR A 110 5.33 -16.05 2.04
C THR A 110 3.86 -15.90 1.64
N ALA A 111 3.56 -15.11 0.61
CA ALA A 111 2.20 -14.90 0.13
C ALA A 111 1.64 -16.13 -0.61
N THR A 112 0.33 -16.29 -0.55
CA THR A 112 -0.43 -17.28 -1.34
C THR A 112 -1.04 -16.65 -2.59
N HIS A 113 -1.43 -15.38 -2.49
CA HIS A 113 -2.05 -14.59 -3.54
C HIS A 113 -1.22 -13.35 -3.84
N ILE A 114 -1.12 -13.00 -5.12
CA ILE A 114 -0.39 -11.82 -5.57
C ILE A 114 -1.30 -11.05 -6.52
N ASN A 115 -1.65 -9.83 -6.11
CA ASN A 115 -2.38 -8.89 -6.95
C ASN A 115 -1.40 -7.95 -7.63
N LEU A 116 -1.35 -7.99 -8.95
CA LEU A 116 -0.70 -6.96 -9.76
C LEU A 116 -1.70 -5.80 -9.90
N VAL A 117 -1.38 -4.67 -9.28
CA VAL A 117 -2.27 -3.50 -9.24
C VAL A 117 -1.44 -2.24 -9.21
N GLY A 118 -1.53 -1.42 -10.25
CA GLY A 118 -0.85 -0.13 -10.32
C GLY A 118 -1.40 0.86 -9.29
N ILE A 119 -0.56 1.82 -8.91
CA ILE A 119 -1.07 3.11 -8.43
C ILE A 119 -1.87 3.75 -9.58
N GLY A 120 -1.36 3.63 -10.81
CA GLY A 120 -2.06 4.01 -12.02
C GLY A 120 -2.74 2.83 -12.74
N GLU A 121 -2.90 2.91 -14.07
CA GLU A 121 -3.52 1.84 -14.84
C GLU A 121 -2.54 0.66 -15.01
N THR A 122 -2.82 -0.44 -14.31
CA THR A 122 -2.01 -1.66 -14.24
C THR A 122 -1.54 -2.16 -15.61
N LEU A 123 -2.41 -2.12 -16.62
CA LEU A 123 -2.13 -2.65 -17.96
C LEU A 123 -1.44 -1.66 -18.92
N GLU A 124 -1.07 -0.47 -18.44
CA GLU A 124 -0.08 0.38 -19.12
C GLU A 124 1.34 -0.20 -19.00
N SER A 125 1.62 -0.95 -17.94
CA SER A 125 2.91 -1.63 -17.78
C SER A 125 3.09 -2.70 -18.87
N PRO A 126 4.18 -2.64 -19.68
CA PRO A 126 4.45 -3.66 -20.68
C PRO A 126 4.96 -4.96 -20.07
N TYR A 127 5.35 -4.94 -18.80
CA TYR A 127 6.06 -6.03 -18.13
C TYR A 127 5.14 -7.05 -17.45
N ILE A 128 3.82 -6.85 -17.46
CA ILE A 128 2.85 -7.77 -16.85
C ILE A 128 3.10 -9.24 -17.21
N PRO A 129 3.36 -9.62 -18.48
CA PRO A 129 3.68 -11.01 -18.82
C PRO A 129 4.90 -11.56 -18.09
N ASP A 130 5.96 -10.77 -17.94
CA ASP A 130 7.19 -11.20 -17.27
C ASP A 130 6.97 -11.34 -15.76
N LEU A 131 6.18 -10.43 -15.17
CA LEU A 131 5.80 -10.53 -13.77
C LEU A 131 4.94 -11.77 -13.50
N LEU A 132 3.98 -12.09 -14.37
CA LEU A 132 3.16 -13.30 -14.25
C LEU A 132 4.01 -14.58 -14.31
N LYS A 133 5.00 -14.65 -15.21
CA LYS A 133 5.94 -15.78 -15.29
C LYS A 133 6.71 -16.00 -13.99
N LYS A 134 7.04 -14.93 -13.24
CA LYS A 134 7.74 -15.02 -11.95
C LYS A 134 6.85 -15.56 -10.81
N ILE A 135 5.52 -15.56 -10.96
CA ILE A 135 4.57 -15.92 -9.89
C ILE A 135 3.64 -17.09 -10.25
N THR A 136 4.01 -17.94 -11.20
CA THR A 136 3.17 -19.06 -11.69
C THR A 136 2.74 -20.06 -10.61
N LYS A 137 3.49 -20.18 -9.52
CA LYS A 137 3.17 -21.03 -8.36
C LYS A 137 2.21 -20.38 -7.35
N LYS A 138 1.76 -19.16 -7.61
CA LYS A 138 0.91 -18.36 -6.72
C LYS A 138 -0.46 -18.16 -7.38
N VAL A 139 -1.46 -17.79 -6.57
CA VAL A 139 -2.74 -17.32 -7.12
C VAL A 139 -2.55 -15.89 -7.60
N SER A 140 -2.40 -15.73 -8.92
CA SER A 140 -2.17 -14.43 -9.55
C SER A 140 -3.47 -13.70 -9.86
N MET A 141 -3.50 -12.41 -9.55
CA MET A 141 -4.61 -11.52 -9.84
C MET A 141 -4.10 -10.28 -10.56
N ILE A 142 -4.91 -9.72 -11.46
CA ILE A 142 -4.69 -8.41 -12.07
C ILE A 142 -5.91 -7.56 -11.77
N THR A 143 -5.70 -6.35 -11.25
CA THR A 143 -6.77 -5.35 -11.10
C THR A 143 -6.55 -4.21 -12.09
N THR A 144 -7.53 -3.91 -12.94
CA THR A 144 -7.40 -2.95 -14.06
C THR A 144 -8.74 -2.29 -14.37
N SER A 145 -8.75 -1.14 -15.05
CA SER A 145 -9.99 -0.61 -15.65
C SER A 145 -10.52 -1.46 -16.81
N GLY A 146 -9.69 -2.33 -17.37
CA GLY A 146 -10.00 -3.12 -18.56
C GLY A 146 -9.91 -2.34 -19.89
N VAL A 147 -9.70 -1.03 -19.87
CA VAL A 147 -9.55 -0.21 -21.09
C VAL A 147 -8.45 -0.78 -22.01
N PRO A 148 -7.23 -1.10 -21.51
CA PRO A 148 -6.14 -1.56 -22.36
C PRO A 148 -6.23 -3.04 -22.77
N LEU A 149 -7.28 -3.77 -22.36
CA LEU A 149 -7.45 -5.19 -22.69
C LEU A 149 -7.81 -5.39 -24.16
N ASN A 150 -7.34 -6.49 -24.73
CA ASN A 150 -7.74 -6.99 -26.04
C ASN A 150 -7.64 -8.53 -26.03
N LYS A 151 -8.17 -9.19 -27.07
CA LYS A 151 -8.17 -10.66 -27.14
C LYS A 151 -6.77 -11.26 -26.94
N LYS A 152 -5.75 -10.69 -27.59
CA LYS A 152 -4.35 -11.14 -27.48
C LYS A 152 -3.82 -11.07 -26.05
N LYS A 153 -4.03 -9.94 -25.34
CA LYS A 153 -3.61 -9.79 -23.94
C LYS A 153 -4.33 -10.78 -23.03
N VAL A 154 -5.64 -10.95 -23.20
CA VAL A 154 -6.42 -11.89 -22.39
C VAL A 154 -5.95 -13.33 -22.60
N GLY A 155 -5.78 -13.75 -23.86
CA GLY A 155 -5.27 -15.08 -24.19
C GLY A 155 -3.90 -15.33 -23.57
N LEU A 156 -2.96 -14.39 -23.76
CA LEU A 156 -1.64 -14.47 -23.14
C LEU A 156 -1.70 -14.57 -21.62
N PHE A 157 -2.59 -13.82 -20.95
CA PHE A 157 -2.71 -13.91 -19.50
C PHE A 157 -3.28 -15.25 -19.03
N ILE A 158 -4.23 -15.83 -19.76
CA ILE A 158 -4.77 -17.17 -19.50
C ILE A 158 -3.67 -18.22 -19.66
N GLU A 159 -2.90 -18.17 -20.76
CA GLU A 159 -1.77 -19.07 -21.02
C GLU A 159 -0.70 -18.99 -19.94
N LEU A 160 -0.43 -17.78 -19.42
CA LEU A 160 0.51 -17.56 -18.31
C LEU A 160 -0.07 -17.93 -16.94
N GLY A 161 -1.28 -18.50 -16.89
CA GLY A 161 -1.89 -19.04 -15.69
C GLY A 161 -2.53 -18.00 -14.78
N LEU A 162 -2.89 -16.82 -15.28
CA LEU A 162 -3.64 -15.82 -14.51
C LEU A 162 -4.92 -16.44 -13.94
N LYS A 163 -5.13 -16.30 -12.61
CA LYS A 163 -6.31 -16.85 -11.95
C LYS A 163 -7.48 -15.88 -11.89
N TYR A 164 -7.22 -14.62 -11.61
CA TYR A 164 -8.27 -13.61 -11.47
C TYR A 164 -7.95 -12.35 -12.28
N LEU A 165 -8.94 -11.89 -13.04
CA LEU A 165 -8.92 -10.59 -13.70
C LEU A 165 -10.04 -9.74 -13.10
N ASN A 166 -9.66 -8.79 -12.27
CA ASN A 166 -10.57 -7.88 -11.58
C ASN A 166 -10.70 -6.60 -12.42
N LEU A 167 -11.94 -6.27 -12.81
CA LEU A 167 -12.22 -5.07 -13.57
C LEU A 167 -12.82 -4.01 -12.65
N SER A 168 -12.18 -2.85 -12.56
CA SER A 168 -12.71 -1.69 -11.84
C SER A 168 -13.83 -1.06 -12.64
N PHE A 169 -15.04 -1.03 -12.07
CA PHE A 169 -16.21 -0.41 -12.66
C PHE A 169 -16.97 0.40 -11.61
N ASP A 170 -16.91 1.72 -11.74
CA ASP A 170 -17.52 2.64 -10.78
C ASP A 170 -18.99 2.97 -11.13
N GLY A 171 -19.54 2.33 -12.16
CA GLY A 171 -20.89 2.61 -12.65
C GLY A 171 -20.99 3.91 -13.45
N ASN A 172 -22.20 4.47 -13.53
CA ASN A 172 -22.48 5.68 -14.32
C ASN A 172 -22.20 6.98 -13.55
N THR A 173 -21.11 7.03 -12.79
CA THR A 173 -20.74 8.18 -11.96
C THR A 173 -19.84 9.15 -12.71
N THR A 174 -20.05 10.45 -12.52
CA THR A 174 -19.22 11.51 -13.11
C THR A 174 -17.83 11.62 -12.49
N LEU A 175 -17.58 10.92 -11.37
CA LEU A 175 -16.31 10.98 -10.62
C LEU A 175 -15.35 9.82 -10.94
N GLY A 176 -15.88 8.70 -11.41
CA GLY A 176 -15.14 7.46 -11.66
C GLY A 176 -14.66 7.29 -13.09
N HIS A 177 -14.22 6.09 -13.42
CA HIS A 177 -13.77 5.73 -14.76
C HIS A 177 -14.85 6.10 -15.81
N GLY A 178 -14.48 6.89 -16.82
CA GLY A 178 -15.38 7.28 -17.90
C GLY A 178 -16.40 8.39 -17.56
N GLY A 179 -16.43 8.93 -16.34
CA GLY A 179 -17.18 10.14 -15.99
C GLY A 179 -18.69 10.08 -16.29
N GLY A 180 -19.32 8.92 -16.14
CA GLY A 180 -20.77 8.74 -16.33
C GLY A 180 -21.18 8.74 -17.81
N LYS A 181 -20.23 8.48 -18.71
CA LYS A 181 -20.51 8.35 -20.15
C LYS A 181 -21.07 6.95 -20.44
N LEU A 182 -22.25 6.90 -21.05
CA LEU A 182 -22.86 5.64 -21.51
C LEU A 182 -21.93 4.85 -22.45
N SER A 183 -21.12 5.53 -23.26
CA SER A 183 -20.14 4.90 -24.14
C SER A 183 -19.06 4.11 -23.37
N TYR A 184 -18.67 4.58 -22.18
CA TYR A 184 -17.75 3.86 -21.31
C TYR A 184 -18.40 2.59 -20.76
N THR A 185 -19.62 2.67 -20.23
CA THR A 185 -20.37 1.50 -19.76
C THR A 185 -20.55 0.44 -20.85
N LYS A 186 -20.90 0.85 -22.07
CA LYS A 186 -21.00 -0.07 -23.22
C LYS A 186 -19.64 -0.70 -23.56
N MET A 187 -18.57 0.09 -23.53
CA MET A 187 -17.22 -0.42 -23.77
C MET A 187 -16.77 -1.39 -22.69
N PHE A 188 -17.07 -1.13 -21.41
CA PHE A 188 -16.81 -2.05 -20.30
C PHE A 188 -17.47 -3.41 -20.52
N TRP A 189 -18.79 -3.44 -20.79
CA TRP A 189 -19.49 -4.69 -21.05
C TRP A 189 -18.96 -5.42 -22.28
N LYS A 190 -18.60 -4.68 -23.34
CA LYS A 190 -17.91 -5.25 -24.51
C LYS A 190 -16.58 -5.92 -24.13
N LYS A 191 -15.81 -5.38 -23.17
CA LYS A 191 -14.58 -6.01 -22.66
C LYS A 191 -14.90 -7.29 -21.88
N VAL A 192 -15.94 -7.27 -21.04
CA VAL A 192 -16.39 -8.46 -20.29
C VAL A 192 -16.77 -9.58 -21.26
N ASP A 193 -17.59 -9.28 -22.26
CA ASP A 193 -18.00 -10.25 -23.28
C ASP A 193 -16.81 -10.84 -24.04
N MET A 194 -15.86 -9.97 -24.44
CA MET A 194 -14.62 -10.38 -25.10
C MET A 194 -13.78 -11.32 -24.21
N ILE A 195 -13.69 -11.07 -22.91
CA ILE A 195 -12.95 -11.97 -21.99
C ILE A 195 -13.63 -13.34 -21.94
N GLN A 196 -14.96 -13.39 -21.85
CA GLN A 196 -15.72 -14.65 -21.83
C GLN A 196 -15.66 -15.40 -23.15
N GLU A 197 -15.55 -14.70 -24.28
CA GLU A 197 -15.32 -15.30 -25.59
C GLU A 197 -13.96 -15.99 -25.65
N VAL A 198 -12.87 -15.28 -25.31
CA VAL A 198 -11.50 -15.85 -25.32
C VAL A 198 -11.40 -17.05 -24.37
N LYS A 199 -12.05 -16.98 -23.19
CA LYS A 199 -12.07 -18.11 -22.24
C LYS A 199 -12.80 -19.35 -22.77
N ARG A 200 -13.74 -19.20 -23.71
CA ARG A 200 -14.44 -20.33 -24.36
C ARG A 200 -13.66 -20.91 -25.54
N GLU A 201 -12.78 -20.12 -26.14
CA GLU A 201 -11.95 -20.52 -27.28
C GLU A 201 -10.70 -21.31 -26.86
N LEU A 202 -10.27 -21.20 -25.60
CA LEU A 202 -9.10 -21.87 -24.99
C LEU A 202 -9.53 -23.01 -24.06
#